data_AF-A0A8J4XWX3-F1
#
_entry.id   AF-A0A8J4XWX3-F1
#
_cell.length_a   1.000
_cell.length_b   1.000
_cell.length_c   1.000
_cell.angle_alpha   90.00
_cell.angle_beta   90.00
_cell.angle_gamma   90.00
#
_symmetry.space_group_name_H-M   'P 1'
#
loop_
_entity.id
_entity.type
_entity.pdbx_description
1 polymer ?
#
loop_
_entity_poly.entity_id
_entity_poly.type
_entity_poly.pdbx_seq_one_letter_code
_entity_poly.pdbx_strand_id
1 'polypeptide(L)'
;MGHPSPSSAVKSYQRIRYGMMAVSCVGVMLSTYALHVEVSKEANTTYRALCDISAAVSCSKVFTSRFGKGFGLVGQLLGEDHVLNQPNSIFGIIFYAIIIILGKEQPRDALIGVV
;
A
#
# COMPACT_ATOMS: atom_id res chain seq x y z
N MET A 1 0.16 -18.42 -34.28
CA MET A 1 0.20 -17.84 -32.93
C MET A 1 -0.49 -18.83 -32.00
N GLY A 2 0.26 -19.48 -31.10
CA GLY A 2 -0.28 -20.55 -30.25
C GLY A 2 -1.08 -19.98 -29.09
N HIS A 3 -2.37 -20.31 -29.01
CA HIS A 3 -3.20 -19.98 -27.86
C HIS A 3 -2.70 -20.83 -26.66
N PRO A 4 -2.40 -20.23 -25.49
CA PRO A 4 -1.95 -20.99 -24.33
C PRO A 4 -3.05 -21.98 -23.89
N SER A 5 -2.65 -23.19 -23.52
CA SER A 5 -3.59 -24.19 -22.98
C SER A 5 -4.21 -23.68 -21.67
N PRO A 6 -5.49 -23.97 -21.39
CA PRO A 6 -6.19 -23.44 -20.21
C PRO A 6 -5.47 -23.73 -18.89
N SER A 7 -4.75 -24.85 -18.78
CA SER A 7 -3.95 -25.18 -17.59
C SER A 7 -2.70 -24.31 -17.39
N SER A 8 -2.08 -23.83 -18.48
CA SER A 8 -0.93 -22.93 -18.43
C SER A 8 -1.34 -21.51 -18.02
N ALA A 9 -2.49 -21.04 -18.52
CA ALA A 9 -3.06 -19.75 -18.18
C ALA A 9 -3.47 -19.68 -16.70
N VAL A 10 -4.14 -20.72 -16.17
CA VAL A 10 -4.53 -20.80 -14.76
C VAL A 10 -3.31 -20.78 -13.82
N LYS A 11 -2.24 -21.52 -14.14
CA LYS A 11 -1.00 -21.52 -13.34
C LYS A 11 -0.31 -20.16 -13.35
N SER A 12 -0.29 -19.49 -14.51
CA SER A 12 0.27 -18.13 -14.63
C SER A 12 -0.52 -17.13 -13.78
N TYR A 13 -1.85 -17.17 -13.87
CA TYR A 13 -2.74 -16.33 -13.09
C TYR A 13 -2.58 -16.57 -11.58
N GLN A 14 -2.51 -17.83 -11.13
CA GLN A 14 -2.24 -18.17 -9.73
C GLN A 14 -0.91 -17.59 -9.23
N ARG A 15 0.17 -17.68 -10.02
CA ARG A 15 1.47 -17.09 -9.67
C ARG A 15 1.38 -15.57 -9.49
N ILE A 16 0.73 -14.89 -10.44
CA ILE A 16 0.52 -13.43 -10.37
C ILE A 16 -0.26 -13.07 -9.11
N ARG A 17 -1.35 -13.78 -8.81
CA ARG A 17 -2.15 -13.55 -7.61
C ARG A 17 -1.37 -13.71 -6.32
N TYR A 18 -0.65 -14.83 -6.16
CA TYR A 18 0.15 -15.05 -4.96
C TYR A 18 1.25 -14.01 -4.83
N GLY A 19 1.86 -13.59 -5.94
CA GLY A 19 2.83 -12.49 -5.97
C GLY A 19 2.21 -11.17 -5.52
N MET A 20 1.06 -10.78 -6.09
CA MET A 20 0.35 -9.56 -5.71
C MET A 20 -0.08 -9.58 -4.25
N MET A 21 -0.56 -10.71 -3.75
CA MET A 21 -0.94 -10.88 -2.34
C MET A 21 0.27 -10.71 -1.43
N ALA A 22 1.39 -11.36 -1.73
CA ALA A 22 2.61 -11.25 -0.93
C ALA A 22 3.13 -9.81 -0.90
N VAL A 23 3.25 -9.15 -2.05
CA VAL A 23 3.69 -7.75 -2.15
C VAL A 23 2.74 -6.82 -1.40
N SER A 24 1.42 -7.05 -1.50
CA SER A 24 0.44 -6.21 -0.80
C SER A 24 0.48 -6.40 0.71
N CYS A 25 0.72 -7.61 1.22
CA CYS A 25 0.93 -7.85 2.65
C CYS A 25 2.16 -7.07 3.16
N VAL A 26 3.26 -7.08 2.42
CA VAL A 26 4.45 -6.27 2.74
C VAL A 26 4.11 -4.78 2.69
N GLY A 27 3.33 -4.35 1.68
CA GLY A 27 2.83 -2.99 1.55
C GLY A 27 2.04 -2.53 2.78
N VAL A 28 1.06 -3.32 3.24
CA VAL A 28 0.28 -3.01 4.46
C VAL A 28 1.19 -2.90 5.68
N MET A 29 2.16 -3.81 5.85
CA MET A 29 3.11 -3.77 6.96
C MET A 29 3.94 -2.48 6.95
N LEU A 30 4.51 -2.12 5.80
CA LEU A 30 5.31 -0.92 5.64
C LEU A 30 4.48 0.35 5.80
N SER A 31 3.26 0.42 5.26
CA SER A 31 2.37 1.57 5.43
C SER A 31 1.92 1.73 6.88
N THR A 32 1.61 0.63 7.58
CA THR A 32 1.29 0.67 9.02
C THR A 32 2.48 1.17 9.84
N TYR A 33 3.68 0.71 9.51
CA TYR A 33 4.90 1.18 10.17
C TYR A 33 5.18 2.65 9.89
N ALA A 34 4.96 3.13 8.65
CA ALA A 34 5.07 4.55 8.32
C ALA A 34 4.09 5.41 9.13
N LEU A 35 2.83 4.96 9.27
CA LEU A 35 1.83 5.63 10.11
C LEU A 35 2.29 5.69 11.57
N HIS A 36 2.80 4.59 12.10
CA HIS A 36 3.35 4.55 13.46
C HIS A 36 4.50 5.53 13.65
N VAL A 37 5.44 5.58 12.70
CA VAL A 37 6.58 6.51 12.75
C VAL A 37 6.12 7.95 12.70
N GLU A 38 5.20 8.30 11.80
CA GLU A 38 4.65 9.64 11.66
C GLU A 38 3.99 10.10 12.97
N VAL A 39 3.05 9.31 13.50
CA VAL A 39 2.35 9.61 14.76
C VAL A 39 3.33 9.70 15.94
N SER A 40 4.28 8.78 16.03
CA SER A 40 5.26 8.77 17.13
C SER A 40 6.20 9.96 17.07
N LYS A 41 6.59 10.39 15.86
CA LYS A 41 7.47 11.54 15.65
C LYS A 41 6.75 12.87 15.86
N GLU A 42 5.47 12.96 15.47
CA GLU A 42 4.62 14.12 15.78
C GLU A 42 4.38 14.26 17.28
N ALA A 43 4.16 13.14 17.98
CA ALA A 43 3.97 13.14 19.43
C ALA A 43 5.28 13.39 20.22
N ASN A 44 6.41 12.90 19.71
CA ASN A 44 7.72 13.08 20.33
C ASN A 44 8.80 13.41 19.29
N THR A 45 9.24 14.67 19.29
CA THR A 45 10.25 15.16 18.34
C THR A 45 11.62 14.52 18.50
N THR A 46 11.93 13.89 19.66
CA THR A 46 13.18 13.14 19.87
C THR A 46 13.09 11.67 19.46
N TYR A 47 11.92 11.18 19.05
CA TYR A 47 11.76 9.82 18.53
C TYR A 47 12.64 9.59 17.30
N ARG A 48 13.28 8.41 17.23
CA ARG A 48 14.09 7.98 16.08
C ARG A 48 13.55 6.66 15.56
N ALA A 49 13.15 6.65 14.29
CA ALA A 49 12.60 5.46 13.66
C ALA A 49 13.72 4.47 13.29
N LEU A 50 13.38 3.17 13.17
CA LEU A 50 14.31 2.16 12.68
C LEU A 50 14.78 2.42 11.23
N CYS A 51 13.95 3.12 10.44
CA CYS A 51 14.29 3.51 9.07
C CYS A 51 15.07 4.83 8.98
N ASP A 52 15.46 5.44 10.11
CA ASP A 52 16.37 6.59 10.14
C ASP A 52 17.84 6.12 10.18
N ILE A 53 18.36 5.75 9.00
CA ILE A 53 19.70 5.17 8.82
C ILE A 53 20.79 6.21 9.06
N SER A 54 20.61 7.44 8.58
CA SER A 54 21.58 8.52 8.70
C SER A 54 20.89 9.88 8.73
N ALA A 55 21.65 10.96 8.97
CA ALA A 55 21.10 12.32 8.92
C ALA A 55 20.50 12.69 7.55
N ALA A 56 21.07 12.11 6.48
CA ALA A 56 20.62 12.29 5.09
C ALA A 56 19.48 11.34 4.70
N VAL A 57 19.41 10.14 5.30
CA VAL A 57 18.36 9.14 5.02
C VAL A 57 17.50 8.97 6.27
N SER A 58 16.44 9.76 6.35
CA SER A 58 15.50 9.77 7.47
C SER A 58 14.06 9.69 6.99
N CYS A 59 13.43 8.54 7.23
CA CYS A 59 12.02 8.34 6.95
C CYS A 59 11.13 9.21 7.84
N SER A 60 11.51 9.44 9.10
CA SER A 60 10.71 10.24 10.03
C SER A 60 10.61 11.69 9.56
N LYS A 61 11.71 12.29 9.06
CA LYS A 61 11.68 13.62 8.43
C LYS A 61 10.78 13.68 7.19
N VAL A 62 10.78 12.62 6.38
CA VAL A 62 9.96 12.54 5.17
C VAL A 62 8.48 12.44 5.52
N PHE A 63 8.10 11.55 6.43
CA PHE A 63 6.71 11.32 6.82
C PHE A 63 6.10 12.51 7.57
N THR A 64 6.87 13.23 8.38
CA THR A 64 6.38 14.46 9.03
C THR A 64 6.51 15.71 8.16
N SER A 65 6.92 15.58 6.90
CA SER A 65 6.98 16.72 5.98
C SER A 65 5.57 17.07 5.48
N ARG A 66 5.39 18.26 4.91
CA ARG A 66 4.13 18.65 4.26
C ARG A 66 3.67 17.68 3.16
N PHE A 67 4.60 16.94 2.55
CA PHE A 67 4.29 15.96 1.51
C PHE A 67 3.88 14.60 2.08
N GLY A 68 4.11 14.37 3.37
CA GLY A 68 3.72 13.16 4.09
C GLY A 68 2.23 13.07 4.39
N LYS A 69 1.50 14.19 4.37
CA LYS A 69 0.04 14.27 4.51
C LYS A 69 -0.61 14.75 3.22
N GLY A 70 -1.70 14.10 2.82
CA GLY A 70 -2.51 14.51 1.67
C GLY A 70 -1.71 14.67 0.38
N PHE A 71 -0.58 13.96 0.23
CA PHE A 71 0.41 14.11 -0.83
C PHE A 71 0.97 15.54 -0.99
N GLY A 72 0.80 16.40 0.01
CA GLY A 72 1.09 17.84 -0.05
C GLY A 72 0.15 18.66 -0.95
N LEU A 73 -0.94 18.04 -1.43
CA LEU A 73 -1.89 18.64 -2.37
C LEU A 73 -3.27 18.82 -1.74
N VAL A 74 -3.74 17.84 -0.94
CA VAL A 74 -5.10 17.86 -0.40
C VAL A 74 -5.32 19.06 0.52
N GLY A 75 -4.38 19.36 1.41
CA GLY A 75 -4.44 20.57 2.26
C GLY A 75 -4.57 21.87 1.46
N GLN A 76 -3.86 21.97 0.32
CA GLN A 76 -3.89 23.16 -0.53
C GLN A 76 -5.19 23.30 -1.34
N LEU A 77 -5.79 22.19 -1.76
CA LEU A 77 -6.98 22.19 -2.63
C LEU A 77 -8.29 22.17 -1.85
N LEU A 78 -8.35 21.42 -0.75
CA LEU A 78 -9.57 21.15 0.01
C LEU A 78 -9.53 21.72 1.44
N GLY A 79 -8.38 22.24 1.88
CA GLY A 79 -8.16 22.80 3.22
C GLY A 79 -7.40 21.84 4.15
N GLU A 80 -6.62 22.41 5.08
CA GLU A 80 -5.79 21.63 6.00
C GLU A 80 -6.61 20.76 6.97
N ASP A 81 -7.79 21.21 7.37
CA ASP A 81 -8.72 20.47 8.24
C ASP A 81 -9.62 19.49 7.47
N HIS A 82 -9.43 19.34 6.16
CA HIS A 82 -10.24 18.45 5.34
C HIS A 82 -10.02 17.00 5.74
N VAL A 83 -11.09 16.20 5.79
CA VAL A 83 -11.03 14.78 6.23
C VAL A 83 -10.08 13.94 5.39
N LEU A 84 -9.87 14.31 4.12
CA LEU A 84 -8.93 13.64 3.21
C LEU A 84 -7.47 14.11 3.37
N ASN A 85 -7.17 15.11 4.19
CA ASN A 85 -5.80 15.55 4.46
C ASN A 85 -5.14 14.62 5.51
N GLN A 86 -5.09 13.33 5.19
CA GLN A 86 -4.57 12.28 6.06
C GLN A 86 -3.11 11.95 5.75
N PRO A 87 -2.36 11.36 6.69
CA PRO A 87 -1.09 10.69 6.42
C PRO A 87 -1.14 9.81 5.16
N ASN A 88 -0.14 9.91 4.29
CA ASN A 88 -0.07 9.15 3.03
C ASN A 88 -0.12 7.64 3.28
N SER A 89 0.42 7.22 4.42
CA SER A 89 0.41 5.85 4.92
C SER A 89 -1.01 5.28 5.05
N ILE A 90 -2.02 6.08 5.39
CA ILE A 90 -3.43 5.65 5.46
C ILE A 90 -3.94 5.27 4.06
N PHE A 91 -3.66 6.08 3.04
CA PHE A 91 -4.00 5.73 1.66
C PHE A 91 -3.30 4.45 1.20
N GLY A 92 -2.04 4.26 1.61
CA GLY A 92 -1.29 3.02 1.35
C GLY A 92 -1.96 1.79 1.98
N ILE A 93 -2.35 1.87 3.25
CA ILE A 93 -3.06 0.78 3.95
C ILE A 93 -4.34 0.40 3.20
N ILE A 94 -5.16 1.41 2.85
CA ILE A 94 -6.43 1.19 2.12
C ILE A 94 -6.15 0.56 0.75
N PHE A 95 -5.19 1.10 0.00
CA PHE A 95 -4.83 0.60 -1.33
C PHE A 95 -4.40 -0.87 -1.31
N TYR A 96 -3.47 -1.24 -0.44
CA TYR A 96 -3.00 -2.62 -0.35
C TYR A 96 -4.05 -3.57 0.21
N ALA A 97 -4.92 -3.10 1.12
CA ALA A 97 -6.06 -3.88 1.59
C ALA A 97 -7.04 -4.20 0.44
N ILE A 98 -7.36 -3.20 -0.40
CA ILE A 98 -8.19 -3.38 -1.60
C ILE A 98 -7.57 -4.41 -2.55
N ILE A 99 -6.26 -4.33 -2.80
CA ILE A 99 -5.59 -5.33 -3.67
C ILE A 99 -5.71 -6.74 -3.10
N ILE A 100 -5.54 -6.93 -1.79
CA ILE A 100 -5.70 -8.25 -1.15
C ILE A 100 -7.13 -8.75 -1.29
N ILE A 101 -8.14 -7.88 -1.14
CA ILE A 101 -9.56 -8.24 -1.27
C ILE A 101 -9.90 -8.61 -2.71
N LEU A 102 -9.58 -7.75 -3.68
CA LEU A 102 -9.85 -8.01 -5.10
C LEU A 102 -9.04 -9.19 -5.64
N GLY A 103 -7.83 -9.39 -5.10
CA GLY A 103 -6.98 -10.53 -5.41
C GLY A 103 -7.61 -11.89 -5.09
N LYS A 104 -8.72 -11.95 -4.33
CA LYS A 104 -9.47 -13.18 -3.99
C LYS A 104 -10.52 -13.60 -5.02
N GLU A 105 -10.82 -12.80 -6.05
CA GLU A 105 -11.76 -13.19 -7.11
C GLU A 105 -11.21 -14.31 -8.01
N GLN A 106 -11.80 -15.50 -7.94
CA GLN A 106 -11.38 -16.66 -8.75
C GLN A 106 -11.84 -16.51 -10.21
N PRO A 107 -11.00 -16.87 -11.21
CA PRO A 107 -11.40 -16.84 -12.60
C PRO A 107 -12.62 -17.74 -12.75
N ARG A 108 -13.70 -17.11 -13.22
CA ARG A 108 -15.02 -17.70 -13.46
C ARG A 108 -14.99 -18.80 -14.55
N ASP A 109 -13.82 -19.08 -15.10
CA ASP A 109 -13.54 -20.12 -16.09
C ASP A 109 -13.64 -21.55 -15.51
N ALA A 110 -13.60 -21.71 -14.18
CA ALA A 110 -13.85 -23.01 -13.54
C ALA A 110 -15.36 -23.37 -13.47
N LEU A 111 -16.26 -22.39 -13.63
CA LEU A 111 -17.71 -22.61 -13.56
C LEU A 111 -18.34 -22.80 -14.95
N ILE A 112 -17.76 -22.17 -15.98
CA ILE A 112 -18.30 -22.23 -17.35
C ILE A 112 -17.84 -23.49 -18.11
N GLY A 113 -16.74 -24.14 -17.68
CA GLY A 113 -16.29 -25.41 -18.27
C GLY A 113 -17.00 -26.67 -17.73
N VAL A 114 -18.02 -26.53 -16.89
CA VAL A 114 -18.78 -27.62 -16.25
C VAL A 114 -20.30 -27.51 -16.54
N VAL A 115 -20.71 -26.56 -17.38
CA VAL A 115 -22.09 -26.43 -17.90
C VAL A 115 -22.09 -26.61 -19.40
#